data_AF-A0A3D2Z2J1-F1
#
_entry.id   AF-A0A3D2Z2J1-F1
#
_cell.length_a   1.000
_cell.length_b   1.000
_cell.length_c   1.000
_cell.angle_alpha   90.00
_cell.angle_beta   90.00
_cell.angle_gamma   90.00
#
_symmetry.space_group_name_H-M   'P 1'
#
loop_
_entity.id
_entity.type
_entity.pdbx_description
1 polymer ?
#
loop_
_entity_poly.entity_id
_entity_poly.type
_entity_poly.pdbx_seq_one_letter_code
_entity_poly.pdbx_strand_id
1 'polypeptide(L)'
;MPIFRALHASPSAKTRSSVDCPVTDSDIEFYQQNGFMRYKGFFFKQEMDRLRAAIDDAITSHRDRILGAEDGGRSSEDYERVFNQMVNLWVDNPEAKQFAFSERLAETGRRLCGARNVRIYHDHAMVKPAGQQSKETNCHQDAPYWPMDPVGSLSAWIAVDDVTIDNGCLHFTPGSHKFGKLEPIKLGVEGESIVDKMREKGHDVAEPVAMEMEAGGVTFHHGCNFHYANANSTDHPRRAFAVIFIPDFVTFTGGREAAGAGDEMTAGAPWDHPAHPILAGEA
;
A
#
# COMPACT_ATOMS: atom_id res chain seq x y z
N MET A 1 8.64 -19.19 -16.42
CA MET A 1 8.04 -18.35 -17.49
C MET A 1 8.07 -16.91 -17.01
N PRO A 2 8.49 -15.91 -17.81
CA PRO A 2 8.72 -14.58 -17.27
C PRO A 2 7.37 -13.87 -17.12
N ILE A 3 6.88 -13.79 -15.89
CA ILE A 3 5.66 -13.07 -15.49
C ILE A 3 5.79 -11.56 -15.78
N PHE A 4 7.00 -11.05 -16.03
CA PHE A 4 7.28 -9.64 -16.31
C PHE A 4 7.67 -9.44 -17.77
N ARG A 5 6.67 -9.32 -18.64
CA ARG A 5 6.86 -8.72 -19.97
C ARG A 5 5.96 -7.51 -20.19
N ALA A 6 5.97 -6.60 -19.22
CA ALA A 6 5.63 -5.20 -19.44
C ALA A 6 6.90 -4.36 -19.13
N LEU A 7 7.76 -4.22 -20.12
CA LEU A 7 8.91 -3.30 -20.07
C LEU A 7 8.38 -1.89 -20.28
N HIS A 8 8.06 -1.16 -19.21
CA HIS A 8 7.88 0.27 -19.31
C HIS A 8 9.26 0.93 -19.17
N ALA A 9 9.85 1.27 -20.32
CA ALA A 9 10.99 2.18 -20.35
C ALA A 9 10.51 3.56 -19.85
N SER A 10 11.33 4.21 -19.02
CA SER A 10 11.03 5.54 -18.49
C SER A 10 10.87 6.56 -19.63
N PRO A 11 9.73 7.26 -19.75
CA PRO A 11 9.63 8.37 -20.70
C PRO A 11 10.68 9.44 -20.41
N SER A 12 11.32 9.92 -21.49
CA SER A 12 12.27 11.04 -21.54
C SER A 12 11.89 12.20 -20.60
N ALA A 13 12.90 12.85 -20.01
CA ALA A 13 12.83 13.96 -19.06
C ALA A 13 12.26 15.28 -19.64
N LYS A 14 11.17 15.20 -20.41
CA LYS A 14 10.33 16.35 -20.74
C LYS A 14 9.09 16.28 -19.85
N THR A 15 8.77 17.43 -19.27
CA THR A 15 7.65 17.70 -18.34
C THR A 15 6.42 16.81 -18.61
N ARG A 16 6.20 15.80 -17.77
CA ARG A 16 4.94 15.04 -17.80
C ARG A 16 3.86 15.91 -17.17
N SER A 17 2.75 16.04 -17.88
CA SER A 17 1.51 16.61 -17.34
C SER A 17 1.04 15.80 -16.12
N SER A 18 0.36 16.43 -15.18
CA SER A 18 -0.24 15.78 -14.00
C SER A 18 -1.26 14.68 -14.35
N VAL A 19 -1.71 14.61 -15.60
CA VAL A 19 -2.74 13.67 -16.09
C VAL A 19 -2.16 12.54 -16.96
N ASP A 20 -0.83 12.41 -17.09
CA ASP A 20 -0.23 11.34 -17.89
C ASP A 20 -0.30 10.00 -17.15
N CYS A 21 -1.47 9.37 -17.20
CA CYS A 21 -1.78 8.08 -16.59
C CYS A 21 -1.08 6.96 -17.37
N PRO A 22 -0.10 6.25 -16.79
CA PRO A 22 0.71 5.28 -17.52
C PRO A 22 -0.05 3.99 -17.87
N VAL A 23 -1.32 3.84 -17.46
CA VAL A 23 -2.06 2.58 -17.56
C VAL A 23 -2.45 2.27 -19.01
N THR A 24 -2.04 1.11 -19.48
CA THR A 24 -2.49 0.50 -20.74
C THR A 24 -3.54 -0.59 -20.48
N ASP A 25 -4.26 -1.01 -21.51
CA ASP A 25 -5.22 -2.12 -21.39
C ASP A 25 -4.51 -3.42 -20.96
N SER A 26 -3.27 -3.63 -21.42
CA SER A 26 -2.45 -4.77 -20.99
C SER A 26 -2.10 -4.71 -19.50
N ASP A 27 -1.94 -3.51 -18.92
CA ASP A 27 -1.67 -3.37 -17.48
C ASP A 27 -2.92 -3.67 -16.66
N ILE A 28 -4.09 -3.25 -17.16
CA ILE A 28 -5.38 -3.58 -16.56
C ILE A 28 -5.57 -5.11 -16.57
N GLU A 29 -5.39 -5.75 -17.72
CA GLU A 29 -5.48 -7.21 -17.84
C GLU A 29 -4.50 -7.93 -16.90
N PHE A 30 -3.25 -7.44 -16.83
CA PHE A 30 -2.24 -8.00 -15.92
C PHE A 30 -2.67 -7.87 -14.46
N TYR A 31 -3.12 -6.69 -14.04
CA TYR A 31 -3.58 -6.44 -12.67
C TYR A 31 -4.80 -7.29 -12.32
N GLN A 32 -5.79 -7.37 -13.21
CA GLN A 32 -6.98 -8.20 -12.99
C GLN A 32 -6.63 -9.69 -12.88
N GLN A 33 -5.66 -10.15 -13.67
CA GLN A 33 -5.22 -11.53 -13.63
C GLN A 33 -4.38 -11.87 -12.40
N ASN A 34 -3.49 -10.98 -11.97
CA ASN A 34 -2.46 -11.27 -10.97
C ASN A 34 -2.70 -10.62 -9.60
N GLY A 35 -3.54 -9.58 -9.53
CA GLY A 35 -3.88 -8.86 -8.31
C GLY A 35 -2.87 -7.82 -7.89
N PHE A 36 -1.85 -7.55 -8.71
CA PHE A 36 -0.86 -6.51 -8.48
C PHE A 36 -0.28 -5.97 -9.80
N MET A 37 0.37 -4.80 -9.74
CA MET A 37 1.06 -4.14 -10.86
C MET A 37 2.24 -3.30 -10.33
N ARG A 38 3.30 -3.10 -11.12
CA ARG A 38 4.48 -2.29 -10.76
C ARG A 38 4.85 -1.28 -11.86
N TYR A 39 5.08 -0.03 -11.47
CA TYR A 39 5.59 1.04 -12.31
C TYR A 39 6.90 1.59 -11.73
N LYS A 40 8.05 1.38 -12.39
CA LYS A 40 9.37 1.73 -11.82
C LYS A 40 9.74 3.22 -11.85
N GLY A 41 9.13 4.01 -12.74
CA GLY A 41 9.43 5.43 -12.92
C GLY A 41 8.16 6.29 -12.82
N PHE A 42 7.46 6.15 -11.70
CA PHE A 42 6.20 6.84 -11.48
C PHE A 42 6.44 8.28 -11.01
N PHE A 43 7.22 8.45 -9.95
CA PHE A 43 7.66 9.75 -9.44
C PHE A 43 9.12 10.03 -9.76
N PHE A 44 9.49 11.30 -9.84
CA PHE A 44 10.87 11.73 -10.00
C PHE A 44 11.63 11.70 -8.69
N LYS A 45 12.96 11.58 -8.78
CA LYS A 45 13.84 11.58 -7.61
C LYS A 45 13.65 12.82 -6.73
N GLN A 46 13.46 14.01 -7.31
CA GLN A 46 13.24 15.23 -6.51
C GLN A 46 11.93 15.20 -5.72
N GLU A 47 10.90 14.52 -6.21
CA GLU A 47 9.65 14.31 -5.48
C GLU A 47 9.88 13.37 -4.29
N MET A 48 10.64 12.30 -4.49
CA MET A 48 11.01 11.38 -3.42
C MET A 48 11.91 12.04 -2.37
N ASP A 49 12.80 12.95 -2.77
CA ASP A 49 13.62 13.72 -1.82
C ASP A 49 12.74 14.59 -0.90
N ARG A 50 11.66 15.20 -1.41
CA ARG A 50 10.68 15.95 -0.60
C ARG A 50 9.88 15.04 0.33
N LEU A 51 9.36 13.93 -0.18
CA LEU A 51 8.60 12.97 0.63
C LEU A 51 9.47 12.34 1.73
N ARG A 52 10.74 12.03 1.43
CA ARG A 52 11.70 11.54 2.43
C ARG A 52 11.86 12.53 3.58
N ALA A 53 12.09 13.80 3.27
CA ALA A 53 12.23 14.84 4.29
C ALA A 53 10.95 14.99 5.13
N ALA A 54 9.77 14.92 4.51
CA ALA A 54 8.49 14.97 5.21
C ALA A 54 8.29 13.79 6.17
N ILE A 55 8.63 12.58 5.75
CA ILE A 55 8.55 11.37 6.60
C ILE A 55 9.56 11.45 7.75
N ASP A 56 10.79 11.89 7.48
CA ASP A 56 11.84 12.01 8.50
C ASP A 56 11.49 13.05 9.57
N ASP A 57 10.96 14.21 9.16
CA ASP A 57 10.48 15.22 10.08
C ASP A 57 9.30 14.70 10.90
N ALA A 58 8.31 14.06 10.27
CA ALA A 58 7.15 13.53 10.96
C ALA A 58 7.53 12.49 12.03
N ILE A 59 8.44 11.57 11.71
CA ILE A 59 8.91 10.55 12.65
C ILE A 59 9.75 11.15 13.77
N THR A 60 10.48 12.23 13.51
CA THR A 60 11.31 12.88 14.54
C THR A 60 10.49 13.75 15.48
N SER A 61 9.56 14.52 14.91
CA SER A 61 8.81 15.59 15.57
C SER A 61 7.48 15.12 16.18
N HIS A 62 6.92 14.00 15.71
CA HIS A 62 5.60 13.48 16.12
C HIS A 62 5.63 11.98 16.47
N ARG A 63 6.60 11.58 17.30
CA ARG A 63 6.77 10.17 17.71
C ARG A 63 5.54 9.58 18.39
N ASP A 64 4.76 10.39 19.09
CA ASP A 64 3.50 10.01 19.73
C ASP A 64 2.44 9.48 18.74
N ARG A 65 2.55 9.83 17.45
CA ARG A 65 1.65 9.37 16.39
C ARG A 65 2.08 8.05 15.73
N ILE A 66 3.23 7.48 16.12
CA ILE A 66 3.67 6.19 15.61
C ILE A 66 2.75 5.11 16.17
N LEU A 67 2.17 4.29 15.29
CA LEU A 67 1.36 3.14 15.71
C LEU A 67 2.19 2.24 16.62
N GLY A 68 1.72 2.03 17.85
CA GLY A 68 2.40 1.22 18.86
C GLY A 68 3.26 1.99 19.87
N ALA A 69 3.34 3.32 19.78
CA ALA A 69 3.81 4.16 20.89
C ALA A 69 2.98 3.89 22.16
N GLU A 70 3.51 4.20 23.35
CA GLU A 70 2.92 3.83 24.65
C GLU A 70 1.42 4.17 24.80
N ASP A 71 0.93 5.18 24.06
CA ASP A 71 -0.46 5.64 24.05
C ASP A 71 -1.26 5.32 22.75
N GLY A 72 -0.66 4.64 21.76
CA GLY A 72 -1.13 4.53 20.36
C GLY A 72 -1.78 3.21 19.93
N GLY A 73 -2.22 2.36 20.87
CA GLY A 73 -3.18 1.28 20.59
C GLY A 73 -2.64 -0.09 20.15
N ARG A 74 -1.32 -0.30 19.94
CA ARG A 74 -0.70 -1.63 19.83
C ARG A 74 0.73 -1.64 20.38
N SER A 75 0.87 -1.55 21.70
CA SER A 75 2.20 -1.49 22.33
C SER A 75 2.95 -2.82 22.26
N SER A 76 4.12 -2.80 21.61
CA SER A 76 5.28 -3.63 21.95
C SER A 76 6.51 -3.15 21.17
N GLU A 77 7.70 -3.19 21.77
CA GLU A 77 8.99 -3.00 21.06
C GLU A 77 9.11 -3.89 19.81
N ASP A 78 8.38 -5.02 19.79
CA ASP A 78 8.34 -5.94 18.66
C ASP A 78 7.63 -5.38 17.42
N TYR A 79 6.67 -4.47 17.57
CA TYR A 79 5.97 -3.84 16.44
C TYR A 79 6.84 -2.78 15.75
N GLU A 80 7.56 -1.95 16.53
CA GLU A 80 8.52 -0.96 16.00
C GLU A 80 9.65 -1.63 15.20
N ARG A 81 10.00 -2.86 15.56
CA ARG A 81 10.95 -3.71 14.82
C ARG A 81 10.42 -4.20 13.47
N VAL A 82 9.10 -4.23 13.27
CA VAL A 82 8.46 -4.54 11.98
C VAL A 82 8.37 -3.26 11.14
N PHE A 83 7.76 -2.19 11.67
CA PHE A 83 7.74 -0.83 11.08
C PHE A 83 7.47 0.26 12.13
N ASN A 84 8.02 1.45 11.87
CA ASN A 84 7.45 2.70 12.38
C ASN A 84 6.42 3.20 11.38
N GLN A 85 5.15 3.19 11.75
CA GLN A 85 4.04 3.53 10.87
C GLN A 85 3.28 4.75 11.38
N MET A 86 3.08 5.75 10.52
CA MET A 86 2.24 6.91 10.80
C MET A 86 1.06 6.91 9.84
N VAL A 87 -0.16 6.96 10.40
CA VAL A 87 -1.41 6.93 9.65
C VAL A 87 -1.96 8.34 9.45
N ASN A 88 -2.55 8.59 8.28
CA ASN A 88 -3.14 9.87 7.92
C ASN A 88 -2.12 11.02 8.00
N LEU A 89 -0.91 10.81 7.49
CA LEU A 89 0.12 11.85 7.48
C LEU A 89 -0.30 13.04 6.60
N TRP A 90 -1.13 12.82 5.58
CA TRP A 90 -1.70 13.88 4.74
C TRP A 90 -2.48 14.94 5.50
N VAL A 91 -3.03 14.61 6.68
CA VAL A 91 -3.92 15.52 7.44
C VAL A 91 -3.15 16.74 7.95
N ASP A 92 -1.90 16.53 8.37
CA ASP A 92 -1.08 17.57 8.99
C ASP A 92 0.31 17.76 8.35
N ASN A 93 0.63 17.00 7.30
CA ASN A 93 1.82 17.22 6.49
C ASN A 93 1.45 17.61 5.03
N PRO A 94 1.56 18.91 4.66
CA PRO A 94 1.22 19.38 3.32
C PRO A 94 2.04 18.76 2.19
N GLU A 95 3.29 18.35 2.45
CA GLU A 95 4.11 17.66 1.45
C GLU A 95 3.62 16.22 1.25
N ALA A 96 3.37 15.45 2.32
CA ALA A 96 2.81 14.11 2.20
C ALA A 96 1.44 14.10 1.51
N LYS A 97 0.61 15.14 1.78
CA LYS A 97 -0.69 15.32 1.13
C LYS A 97 -0.59 15.37 -0.41
N GLN A 98 0.45 15.97 -0.97
CA GLN A 98 0.64 16.00 -2.43
C GLN A 98 0.75 14.59 -3.04
N PHE A 99 1.30 13.63 -2.30
CA PHE A 99 1.43 12.24 -2.73
C PHE A 99 0.15 11.44 -2.46
N ALA A 100 -0.44 11.61 -1.28
CA ALA A 100 -1.71 10.98 -0.92
C ALA A 100 -2.86 11.39 -1.86
N PHE A 101 -2.88 12.66 -2.30
CA PHE A 101 -3.90 13.23 -3.19
C PHE A 101 -3.40 13.34 -4.64
N SER A 102 -2.37 12.58 -5.01
CA SER A 102 -1.86 12.57 -6.37
C SER A 102 -2.93 12.06 -7.35
N GLU A 103 -3.48 12.96 -8.17
CA GLU A 103 -4.49 12.64 -9.18
C GLU A 103 -4.01 11.52 -10.12
N ARG A 104 -2.74 11.56 -10.54
CA ARG A 104 -2.13 10.53 -11.39
C ARG A 104 -2.11 9.15 -10.71
N LEU A 105 -1.79 9.11 -9.41
CA LEU A 105 -1.78 7.87 -8.61
C LEU A 105 -3.19 7.32 -8.46
N ALA A 106 -4.16 8.18 -8.12
CA ALA A 106 -5.55 7.83 -7.96
C ALA A 106 -6.18 7.36 -9.29
N GLU A 107 -5.94 8.07 -10.39
CA GLU A 107 -6.43 7.70 -11.72
C GLU A 107 -5.83 6.37 -12.19
N THR A 108 -4.56 6.11 -11.88
CA THR A 108 -3.93 4.80 -12.12
C THR A 108 -4.68 3.71 -11.35
N GLY A 109 -4.89 3.89 -10.04
CA GLY A 109 -5.62 2.95 -9.21
C GLY A 109 -7.05 2.70 -9.70
N ARG A 110 -7.77 3.78 -10.03
CA ARG A 110 -9.13 3.75 -10.56
C ARG A 110 -9.25 2.91 -11.83
N ARG A 111 -8.33 3.13 -12.79
CA ARG A 111 -8.32 2.36 -14.05
C ARG A 111 -7.98 0.90 -13.82
N LEU A 112 -7.02 0.59 -12.95
CA LEU A 112 -6.66 -0.80 -12.63
C LEU A 112 -7.82 -1.56 -11.98
N CYS A 113 -8.56 -0.93 -11.05
CA CYS A 113 -9.70 -1.58 -10.39
C CYS A 113 -11.02 -1.50 -11.17
N GLY A 114 -11.07 -0.76 -12.29
CA GLY A 114 -12.26 -0.65 -13.13
C GLY A 114 -13.39 0.19 -12.53
N ALA A 115 -13.08 1.05 -11.56
CA ALA A 115 -14.06 1.86 -10.85
C ALA A 115 -14.45 3.13 -11.62
N ARG A 116 -15.65 3.66 -11.36
CA ARG A 116 -16.04 4.97 -11.94
C ARG A 116 -15.32 6.12 -11.25
N ASN A 117 -15.13 6.00 -9.94
CA ASN A 117 -14.29 6.87 -9.13
C ASN A 117 -13.58 6.09 -8.01
N VAL A 118 -12.55 6.71 -7.45
CA VAL A 118 -11.88 6.24 -6.24
C VAL A 118 -11.74 7.36 -5.23
N ARG A 119 -11.93 7.00 -3.96
CA ARG A 119 -11.70 7.85 -2.79
C ARG A 119 -10.43 7.42 -2.07
N ILE A 120 -9.83 8.32 -1.30
CA ILE A 120 -8.81 7.92 -0.33
C ILE A 120 -9.45 7.33 0.91
N TYR A 121 -8.94 6.20 1.38
CA TYR A 121 -9.23 5.71 2.72
C TYR A 121 -8.33 6.40 3.75
N HIS A 122 -7.03 6.14 3.66
CA HIS A 122 -5.97 6.80 4.42
C HIS A 122 -4.64 6.64 3.66
N ASP A 123 -3.63 7.41 4.06
CA ASP A 123 -2.23 7.09 3.76
C ASP A 123 -1.51 6.56 4.98
N HIS A 124 -0.42 5.82 4.75
CA HIS A 124 0.54 5.43 5.79
C HIS A 124 1.98 5.71 5.34
N ALA A 125 2.73 6.48 6.13
CA ALA A 125 4.18 6.50 6.06
C ALA A 125 4.74 5.30 6.84
N MET A 126 5.66 4.55 6.23
CA MET A 126 6.25 3.35 6.83
C MET A 126 7.76 3.42 6.76
N VAL A 127 8.42 3.21 7.90
CA VAL A 127 9.87 3.07 7.96
C VAL A 127 10.23 1.71 8.49
N LYS A 128 10.95 0.96 7.67
CA LYS A 128 11.53 -0.31 8.06
C LYS A 128 12.90 -0.07 8.70
N PRO A 129 13.10 -0.40 9.98
CA PRO A 129 14.38 -0.17 10.66
C PRO A 129 15.48 -1.01 10.02
N ALA A 130 16.72 -0.53 10.14
CA ALA A 130 17.91 -1.17 9.60
C ALA A 130 18.44 -2.28 10.53
N GLY A 131 19.22 -3.20 9.97
CA GLY A 131 20.02 -4.17 10.72
C GLY A 131 19.23 -5.29 11.41
N GLN A 132 19.91 -6.00 12.30
CA GLN A 132 19.48 -7.29 12.86
C GLN A 132 18.19 -7.25 13.71
N GLN A 133 17.73 -6.06 14.10
CA GLN A 133 16.47 -5.89 14.83
C GLN A 133 15.26 -5.81 13.89
N SER A 134 15.49 -5.60 12.59
CA SER A 134 14.42 -5.56 11.58
C SER A 134 13.76 -6.92 11.47
N LYS A 135 12.43 -6.95 11.51
CA LYS A 135 11.63 -8.16 11.31
C LYS A 135 10.93 -8.15 9.95
N GLU A 136 10.63 -9.33 9.44
CA GLU A 136 9.75 -9.46 8.29
C GLU A 136 8.32 -8.98 8.60
N THR A 137 7.61 -8.65 7.55
CA THR A 137 6.16 -8.49 7.57
C THR A 137 5.58 -9.80 7.10
N ASN A 138 4.90 -10.54 7.98
CA ASN A 138 4.29 -11.83 7.65
C ASN A 138 3.41 -11.76 6.39
N CYS A 139 3.28 -12.87 5.66
CA CYS A 139 2.45 -12.90 4.46
C CYS A 139 0.96 -12.82 4.78
N HIS A 140 0.27 -11.78 4.28
CA HIS A 140 -1.10 -11.43 4.63
C HIS A 140 -1.91 -10.86 3.46
N GLN A 141 -3.18 -10.58 3.72
CA GLN A 141 -4.06 -9.71 2.92
C GLN A 141 -4.33 -8.42 3.69
N ASP A 142 -4.52 -7.30 2.99
CA ASP A 142 -4.92 -6.04 3.62
C ASP A 142 -6.43 -6.01 3.93
N ALA A 143 -7.25 -6.52 3.00
CA ALA A 143 -8.71 -6.41 3.04
C ALA A 143 -9.38 -6.88 4.34
N PRO A 144 -8.90 -7.93 5.04
CA PRO A 144 -9.48 -8.35 6.31
C PRO A 144 -9.38 -7.31 7.43
N TYR A 145 -8.49 -6.32 7.31
CA TYR A 145 -8.30 -5.25 8.30
C TYR A 145 -9.09 -3.98 7.98
N TRP A 146 -9.86 -3.97 6.89
CA TRP A 146 -10.63 -2.80 6.47
C TRP A 146 -12.13 -3.03 6.63
N PRO A 147 -12.90 -2.03 7.12
CA PRO A 147 -14.36 -2.15 7.25
C PRO A 147 -15.06 -1.94 5.90
N MET A 148 -14.73 -2.79 4.92
CA MET A 148 -15.08 -2.61 3.51
C MET A 148 -15.67 -3.89 2.89
N ASP A 149 -16.77 -3.72 2.15
CA ASP A 149 -17.40 -4.78 1.36
C ASP A 149 -18.23 -4.19 0.19
N PRO A 150 -18.32 -4.84 -0.99
CA PRO A 150 -17.53 -6.00 -1.41
C PRO A 150 -16.03 -5.71 -1.48
N VAL A 151 -15.22 -6.75 -1.61
CA VAL A 151 -13.77 -6.60 -1.82
C VAL A 151 -13.50 -5.88 -3.14
N GLY A 152 -12.65 -4.86 -3.11
CA GLY A 152 -12.19 -4.15 -4.30
C GLY A 152 -11.18 -3.05 -4.02
N SER A 153 -11.11 -2.59 -2.77
CA SER A 153 -10.09 -1.64 -2.31
C SER A 153 -8.68 -2.14 -2.60
N LEU A 154 -7.81 -1.20 -2.91
CA LEU A 154 -6.45 -1.45 -3.37
C LEU A 154 -5.48 -0.46 -2.75
N SER A 155 -4.25 -0.92 -2.58
CA SER A 155 -3.16 -0.15 -2.03
C SER A 155 -2.24 0.28 -3.17
N ALA A 156 -1.81 1.54 -3.17
CA ALA A 156 -0.69 2.04 -3.95
C ALA A 156 0.50 2.27 -3.02
N TRP A 157 1.58 1.54 -3.22
CA TRP A 157 2.78 1.58 -2.38
C TRP A 157 3.92 2.24 -3.14
N ILE A 158 4.41 3.37 -2.62
CA ILE A 158 5.44 4.20 -3.21
C ILE A 158 6.80 3.88 -2.55
N ALA A 159 7.77 3.51 -3.38
CA ALA A 159 9.17 3.37 -2.99
C ALA A 159 9.76 4.77 -2.77
N VAL A 160 9.90 5.19 -1.50
CA VAL A 160 10.53 6.49 -1.18
C VAL A 160 12.05 6.39 -1.28
N ASP A 161 12.58 5.24 -0.89
CA ASP A 161 13.97 4.83 -1.11
C ASP A 161 14.04 3.74 -2.18
N ASP A 162 15.23 3.50 -2.75
CA ASP A 162 15.45 2.31 -3.58
C ASP A 162 15.08 1.08 -2.77
N VAL A 163 14.32 0.15 -3.36
CA VAL A 163 13.88 -1.07 -2.69
C VAL A 163 14.45 -2.28 -3.38
N THR A 164 15.12 -3.09 -2.59
CA THR A 164 15.82 -4.31 -2.99
C THR A 164 15.32 -5.48 -2.15
N ILE A 165 15.69 -6.70 -2.53
CA ILE A 165 15.42 -7.87 -1.68
C ILE A 165 16.01 -7.68 -0.28
N ASP A 166 17.25 -7.16 -0.20
CA ASP A 166 18.02 -7.04 1.04
C ASP A 166 17.48 -6.01 2.03
N ASN A 167 16.80 -4.96 1.52
CA ASN A 167 16.16 -3.94 2.36
C ASN A 167 14.63 -4.11 2.51
N GLY A 168 14.14 -5.28 2.07
CA GLY A 168 12.76 -5.70 2.29
C GLY A 168 11.77 -5.14 1.30
N CYS A 169 12.02 -5.22 -0.02
CA CYS A 169 11.01 -4.96 -1.03
C CYS A 169 9.76 -5.84 -0.83
N LEU A 170 8.60 -5.37 -1.31
CA LEU A 170 7.39 -6.17 -1.30
C LEU A 170 7.50 -7.38 -2.21
N HIS A 171 6.85 -8.47 -1.81
CA HIS A 171 6.66 -9.66 -2.61
C HIS A 171 5.16 -9.91 -2.77
N PHE A 172 4.71 -10.19 -4.00
CA PHE A 172 3.29 -10.43 -4.31
C PHE A 172 3.08 -11.82 -4.89
N THR A 173 2.00 -12.48 -4.48
CA THR A 173 1.64 -13.81 -4.97
C THR A 173 0.66 -13.70 -6.13
N PRO A 174 1.04 -14.06 -7.37
CA PRO A 174 0.19 -13.92 -8.54
C PRO A 174 -1.14 -14.66 -8.42
N GLY A 175 -2.24 -13.95 -8.68
CA GLY A 175 -3.60 -14.52 -8.73
C GLY A 175 -4.21 -14.84 -7.37
N SER A 176 -3.47 -14.66 -6.27
CA SER A 176 -3.93 -14.99 -4.91
C SER A 176 -5.16 -14.19 -4.46
N HIS A 177 -5.40 -13.00 -5.02
CA HIS A 177 -6.59 -12.21 -4.73
C HIS A 177 -7.90 -12.93 -5.09
N LYS A 178 -7.84 -13.90 -6.00
CA LYS A 178 -8.99 -14.70 -6.43
C LYS A 178 -9.46 -15.72 -5.40
N PHE A 179 -8.69 -15.95 -4.32
CA PHE A 179 -9.16 -16.71 -3.16
C PHE A 179 -10.21 -15.94 -2.34
N GLY A 180 -10.43 -14.65 -2.63
CA GLY A 180 -11.36 -13.79 -1.89
C GLY A 180 -10.79 -13.35 -0.54
N LYS A 181 -11.64 -12.71 0.28
CA LYS A 181 -11.27 -12.25 1.63
C LYS A 181 -11.21 -13.45 2.58
N LEU A 182 -10.04 -13.66 3.18
CA LEU A 182 -9.78 -14.70 4.17
C LEU A 182 -9.73 -14.09 5.58
N GLU A 183 -9.66 -14.95 6.59
CA GLU A 183 -9.45 -14.50 7.97
C GLU A 183 -8.10 -13.78 8.14
N PRO A 184 -8.03 -12.72 8.95
CA PRO A 184 -6.79 -12.00 9.21
C PRO A 184 -5.76 -12.91 9.91
N ILE A 185 -4.48 -12.66 9.65
CA ILE A 185 -3.39 -13.27 10.42
C ILE A 185 -2.92 -12.35 11.54
N LYS A 186 -2.12 -12.87 12.46
CA LYS A 186 -1.42 -12.05 13.46
C LYS A 186 -0.08 -11.59 12.88
N LEU A 187 0.05 -10.29 12.62
CA LEU A 187 1.30 -9.70 12.15
C LEU A 187 2.35 -9.65 13.26
N GLY A 188 3.62 -9.85 12.90
CA GLY A 188 4.76 -9.82 13.83
C GLY A 188 4.99 -11.11 14.61
N VAL A 189 4.22 -12.18 14.31
CA VAL A 189 4.33 -13.48 14.98
C VAL A 189 5.09 -14.45 14.08
N GLU A 190 6.15 -15.06 14.61
CA GLU A 190 6.96 -16.04 13.87
C GLU A 190 6.11 -17.23 13.42
N GLY A 191 6.29 -17.66 12.17
CA GLY A 191 5.55 -18.77 11.56
C GLY A 191 4.12 -18.45 11.10
N GLU A 192 3.60 -17.24 11.34
CA GLU A 192 2.32 -16.82 10.77
C GLU A 192 2.46 -16.48 9.28
N SER A 193 1.69 -17.15 8.43
CA SER A 193 1.73 -16.96 6.98
C SER A 193 0.43 -17.44 6.35
N ILE A 194 -0.22 -16.56 5.58
CA ILE A 194 -1.46 -16.92 4.88
C ILE A 194 -1.21 -17.96 3.78
N VAL A 195 -0.03 -17.92 3.14
CA VAL A 195 0.37 -18.88 2.10
C VAL A 195 0.47 -20.28 2.68
N ASP A 196 1.12 -20.43 3.83
CA ASP A 196 1.30 -21.73 4.47
C ASP A 196 -0.04 -22.32 4.91
N LYS A 197 -0.90 -21.50 5.52
CA LYS A 197 -2.28 -21.91 5.87
C LYS A 197 -3.10 -22.34 4.65
N MET A 198 -2.90 -21.72 3.49
CA MET A 198 -3.60 -22.09 2.25
C MET A 198 -3.05 -23.39 1.65
N ARG A 199 -1.73 -23.58 1.68
CA ARG A 199 -1.07 -24.82 1.22
C ARG A 199 -1.43 -26.02 2.09
N GLU A 200 -1.52 -25.84 3.41
CA GLU A 200 -2.00 -26.86 4.35
C GLU A 200 -3.44 -27.31 4.06
N LYS A 201 -4.28 -26.39 3.57
CA LYS A 201 -5.64 -26.69 3.09
C LYS A 201 -5.69 -27.34 1.70
N GLY A 202 -4.53 -27.59 1.07
CA GLY A 202 -4.42 -28.23 -0.24
C GLY A 202 -4.62 -27.28 -1.43
N HIS A 203 -4.58 -25.96 -1.22
CA HIS A 203 -4.62 -25.01 -2.33
C HIS A 203 -3.27 -24.92 -3.04
N ASP A 204 -3.30 -24.87 -4.37
CA ASP A 204 -2.14 -24.51 -5.18
C ASP A 204 -1.93 -23.00 -5.13
N VAL A 205 -0.86 -22.58 -4.46
CA VAL A 205 -0.51 -21.17 -4.27
C VAL A 205 0.80 -20.90 -4.99
N ALA A 206 0.74 -20.03 -6.00
CA ALA A 206 1.88 -19.65 -6.83
C ALA A 206 3.05 -19.11 -5.99
N GLU A 207 4.26 -19.18 -6.56
CA GLU A 207 5.42 -18.57 -5.92
C GLU A 207 5.35 -17.03 -5.96
N PRO A 208 5.64 -16.35 -4.84
CA PRO A 208 5.67 -14.90 -4.79
C PRO A 208 6.76 -14.29 -5.69
N VAL A 209 6.54 -13.06 -6.13
CA VAL A 209 7.51 -12.30 -6.92
C VAL A 209 7.97 -11.04 -6.17
N ALA A 210 9.29 -10.87 -6.07
CA ALA A 210 9.95 -9.67 -5.54
C ALA A 210 9.76 -8.42 -6.41
N MET A 211 9.43 -7.29 -5.78
CA MET A 211 9.20 -6.00 -6.42
C MET A 211 10.34 -5.00 -6.22
N GLU A 212 11.54 -5.35 -6.67
CA GLU A 212 12.65 -4.40 -6.66
C GLU A 212 12.41 -3.22 -7.62
N MET A 213 12.67 -2.00 -7.14
CA MET A 213 12.51 -0.76 -7.90
C MET A 213 13.31 0.38 -7.28
N GLU A 214 13.73 1.32 -8.12
CA GLU A 214 14.34 2.57 -7.68
C GLU A 214 13.31 3.44 -6.94
N ALA A 215 13.81 4.41 -6.17
CA ALA A 215 12.99 5.44 -5.55
C ALA A 215 12.10 6.13 -6.60
N GLY A 216 10.81 6.28 -6.28
CA GLY A 216 9.79 6.79 -7.18
C GLY A 216 9.04 5.70 -7.95
N GLY A 217 9.44 4.44 -7.79
CA GLY A 217 8.64 3.29 -8.20
C GLY A 217 7.37 3.15 -7.36
N VAL A 218 6.32 2.60 -7.96
CA VAL A 218 5.03 2.34 -7.31
C VAL A 218 4.56 0.94 -7.62
N THR A 219 4.05 0.23 -6.62
CA THR A 219 3.23 -0.96 -6.82
C THR A 219 1.78 -0.67 -6.50
N PHE A 220 0.86 -1.26 -7.26
CA PHE A 220 -0.56 -1.32 -6.92
C PHE A 220 -0.89 -2.77 -6.59
N HIS A 221 -1.64 -3.02 -5.52
CA HIS A 221 -2.09 -4.37 -5.19
C HIS A 221 -3.51 -4.37 -4.64
N HIS A 222 -4.27 -5.36 -5.07
CA HIS A 222 -5.62 -5.60 -4.59
C HIS A 222 -5.59 -5.99 -3.12
N GLY A 223 -6.58 -5.56 -2.32
CA GLY A 223 -6.60 -5.81 -0.87
C GLY A 223 -6.55 -7.30 -0.49
N CYS A 224 -6.96 -8.20 -1.38
CA CYS A 224 -6.86 -9.64 -1.18
C CYS A 224 -5.59 -10.31 -1.76
N ASN A 225 -4.66 -9.57 -2.39
CA ASN A 225 -3.42 -10.18 -2.86
C ASN A 225 -2.54 -10.57 -1.67
N PHE A 226 -2.04 -11.81 -1.66
CA PHE A 226 -1.11 -12.28 -0.63
C PHE A 226 0.24 -11.63 -0.85
N HIS A 227 0.71 -10.90 0.15
CA HIS A 227 1.96 -10.17 0.05
C HIS A 227 2.69 -10.10 1.38
N TYR A 228 4.00 -9.88 1.28
CA TYR A 228 4.90 -9.80 2.43
C TYR A 228 6.10 -8.91 2.14
N ALA A 229 6.91 -8.64 3.16
CA ALA A 229 8.18 -7.93 3.03
C ALA A 229 9.25 -8.57 3.92
N ASN A 230 10.41 -8.93 3.38
CA ASN A 230 11.53 -9.43 4.17
C ASN A 230 12.04 -8.39 5.17
N ALA A 231 12.70 -8.83 6.24
CA ALA A 231 13.47 -7.95 7.11
C ALA A 231 14.45 -7.07 6.31
N ASN A 232 14.73 -5.87 6.80
CA ASN A 232 15.76 -5.01 6.22
C ASN A 232 17.11 -5.34 6.86
N SER A 233 17.94 -6.04 6.10
CA SER A 233 19.27 -6.49 6.53
C SER A 233 20.38 -5.47 6.28
N THR A 234 20.06 -4.34 5.64
CA THR A 234 21.02 -3.27 5.33
C THR A 234 21.30 -2.39 6.54
N ASP A 235 22.25 -1.46 6.40
CA ASP A 235 22.68 -0.49 7.42
C ASP A 235 21.90 0.83 7.40
N HIS A 236 20.89 0.95 6.53
CA HIS A 236 20.06 2.13 6.41
C HIS A 236 18.56 1.80 6.53
N PRO A 237 17.75 2.68 7.14
CA PRO A 237 16.30 2.48 7.19
C PRO A 237 15.70 2.61 5.79
N ARG A 238 14.60 1.89 5.53
CA ARG A 238 13.89 1.95 4.25
C ARG A 238 12.53 2.59 4.43
N ARG A 239 12.29 3.72 3.75
CA ARG A 239 11.02 4.43 3.75
C ARG A 239 10.11 3.98 2.63
N ALA A 240 8.82 4.01 2.91
CA ALA A 240 7.77 3.83 1.94
C ALA A 240 6.53 4.64 2.32
N PHE A 241 5.67 4.90 1.35
CA PHE A 241 4.41 5.60 1.56
C PHE A 241 3.30 4.85 0.84
N ALA A 242 2.26 4.45 1.56
CA ALA A 242 1.11 3.75 0.99
C ALA A 242 -0.11 4.65 0.98
N VAL A 243 -0.91 4.58 -0.09
CA VAL A 243 -2.21 5.21 -0.20
C VAL A 243 -3.23 4.13 -0.49
N ILE A 244 -4.27 4.04 0.32
CA ILE A 244 -5.32 3.05 0.14
C ILE A 244 -6.50 3.73 -0.56
N PHE A 245 -6.96 3.14 -1.65
CA PHE A 245 -8.08 3.64 -2.45
C PHE A 245 -9.34 2.80 -2.23
N ILE A 246 -10.48 3.49 -2.19
CA ILE A 246 -11.83 2.93 -2.07
C ILE A 246 -12.54 3.13 -3.42
N PRO A 247 -12.78 2.07 -4.18
CA PRO A 247 -13.64 2.12 -5.37
C PRO A 247 -15.09 2.52 -5.05
N ASP A 248 -15.76 3.16 -6.00
CA ASP A 248 -17.14 3.64 -5.85
C ASP A 248 -18.18 2.55 -5.55
N PHE A 249 -17.88 1.29 -5.88
CA PHE A 249 -18.75 0.14 -5.59
C PHE A 249 -18.53 -0.47 -4.19
N VAL A 250 -17.54 0.00 -3.42
CA VAL A 250 -17.26 -0.47 -2.06
C VAL A 250 -18.07 0.34 -1.05
N THR A 251 -18.69 -0.35 -0.11
CA THR A 251 -19.48 0.22 0.99
C THR A 251 -18.78 0.04 2.33
N PHE A 252 -19.14 0.88 3.30
CA PHE A 252 -18.65 0.79 4.67
C PHE A 252 -19.40 -0.29 5.44
N THR A 253 -18.70 -1.23 6.08
CA THR A 253 -19.33 -2.34 6.82
C THR A 253 -19.65 -2.00 8.27
N GLY A 254 -19.28 -0.81 8.75
CA GLY A 254 -19.31 -0.48 10.18
C GLY A 254 -17.96 -0.78 10.87
N GLY A 255 -17.65 -0.01 11.91
CA GLY A 255 -16.42 -0.12 12.70
C GLY A 255 -15.82 1.25 13.04
N ARG A 256 -15.31 1.41 14.27
CA ARG A 256 -14.75 2.69 14.73
C ARG A 256 -13.46 3.09 14.02
N GLU A 257 -12.69 2.11 13.54
CA GLU A 257 -11.38 2.31 12.90
C GLU A 257 -11.49 2.64 11.40
N ALA A 258 -12.50 3.39 10.97
CA ALA A 258 -12.69 3.82 9.58
C ALA A 258 -11.85 5.09 9.26
N ALA A 259 -10.54 5.01 9.50
CA ALA A 259 -9.59 6.11 9.27
C ALA A 259 -9.98 7.45 9.93
N GLY A 260 -10.72 7.41 11.05
CA GLY A 260 -11.15 8.58 11.83
C GLY A 260 -12.57 9.08 11.53
N ALA A 261 -13.31 8.47 10.60
CA ALA A 261 -14.67 8.90 10.23
C ALA A 261 -15.78 7.90 10.64
N GLY A 262 -15.43 6.81 11.33
CA GLY A 262 -16.35 5.68 11.53
C GLY A 262 -17.64 6.02 12.28
N ASP A 263 -17.57 6.94 13.24
CA ASP A 263 -18.73 7.37 14.04
C ASP A 263 -19.67 8.31 13.28
N GLU A 264 -19.22 8.89 12.16
CA GLU A 264 -19.99 9.81 11.31
C GLU A 264 -20.60 9.10 10.08
N MET A 265 -20.24 7.83 9.87
CA MET A 265 -20.65 7.05 8.71
C MET A 265 -21.69 5.97 9.05
N THR A 266 -22.53 5.63 8.07
CA THR A 266 -23.58 4.60 8.23
C THR A 266 -23.15 3.28 7.59
N ALA A 267 -23.22 2.18 8.33
CA ALA A 267 -22.94 0.85 7.79
C ALA A 267 -23.90 0.50 6.63
N GLY A 268 -23.35 -0.10 5.57
CA GLY A 268 -24.03 -0.37 4.31
C GLY A 268 -24.12 0.82 3.34
N ALA A 269 -23.68 2.02 3.76
CA ALA A 269 -23.67 3.19 2.89
C ALA A 269 -22.35 3.31 2.09
N PRO A 270 -22.35 4.06 0.97
CA PRO A 270 -21.12 4.48 0.31
C PRO A 270 -20.20 5.26 1.25
N TRP A 271 -18.90 5.29 0.92
CA TRP A 271 -17.88 6.06 1.65
C TRP A 271 -17.95 7.57 1.36
N ASP A 272 -19.13 8.17 1.44
CA ASP A 272 -19.34 9.59 1.16
C ASP A 272 -19.11 10.45 2.41
N HIS A 273 -17.87 10.86 2.60
CA HIS A 273 -17.46 11.67 3.76
C HIS A 273 -16.33 12.64 3.37
N PRO A 274 -16.23 13.85 3.96
CA PRO A 274 -15.13 14.79 3.70
C PRO A 274 -13.72 14.26 4.02
N ALA A 275 -13.61 13.28 4.91
CA ALA A 275 -12.34 12.59 5.18
C ALA A 275 -11.95 11.59 4.07
N HIS A 276 -12.89 11.22 3.21
CA HIS A 276 -12.72 10.29 2.10
C HIS A 276 -13.13 10.95 0.76
N PRO A 277 -12.50 12.07 0.38
CA PRO A 277 -12.84 12.75 -0.86
C PRO A 277 -12.53 11.86 -2.07
N ILE A 278 -13.27 12.07 -3.14
CA ILE A 278 -12.94 11.50 -4.45
C ILE A 278 -11.64 12.14 -4.93
N LEU A 279 -10.67 11.30 -5.32
CA LEU A 279 -9.38 11.75 -5.84
C LEU A 279 -9.27 11.63 -7.35
N ALA A 280 -10.04 10.72 -7.97
CA ALA A 280 -10.10 10.56 -9.42
C ALA A 280 -11.44 9.96 -9.85
N GLY A 281 -11.90 10.34 -11.05
CA GLY A 281 -13.18 9.93 -11.62
C GLY A 281 -14.34 10.89 -11.31
N GLU A 282 -15.52 10.54 -11.79
CA GLU A 282 -16.73 11.35 -11.65
C GLU A 282 -17.47 11.05 -10.34
N ALA A 283 -18.05 12.08 -9.72
CA ALA A 283 -18.84 11.95 -8.49
C ALA A 283 -20.16 11.20 -8.71
#